data_AF-A0A356WVR3-F1
#
_entry.id   AF-A0A356WVR3-F1
#
_cell.length_a   1.000
_cell.length_b   1.000
_cell.length_c   1.000
_cell.angle_alpha   90.00
_cell.angle_beta   90.00
_cell.angle_gamma   90.00
#
_symmetry.space_group_name_H-M   'P 1'
#
loop_
_entity.id
_entity.type
_entity.pdbx_description
1 polymer ?
#
loop_
_entity_poly.entity_id
_entity_poly.type
_entity_poly.pdbx_seq_one_letter_code
_entity_poly.pdbx_strand_id
1 'polypeptide(L)'
;YKKGDIDKTLEHVSRAIELDKTNSGAFLLNAYAQRDKGLWVRSIYSFQLFLLLEPDSKRSKNAFEEMLQTMLVKPVTEKPVERSFIQQQLLRNMPENSVQQEMPPLSTEEGLNRKIIYNAIKFSMDSLKAAKKDTDVYFVFTEVNKAILSALEKESGALKSGSFWTFHYPFFKSILNSNHYDTFCRYISVSYFPESLEWWENNKTDAENFINWFENGEDNGKN
;
A
#
# COMPACT_ATOMS: atom_id res chain seq x y z
N TYR A 1 -26.95 4.90 -3.32
CA TYR A 1 -26.23 4.14 -2.29
C TYR A 1 -27.14 3.01 -1.79
N LYS A 2 -26.93 1.75 -2.21
CA LYS A 2 -27.52 0.57 -1.57
C LYS A 2 -26.41 -0.17 -0.84
N LYS A 3 -26.71 -0.55 0.40
CA LYS A 3 -25.86 -1.10 1.45
C LYS A 3 -25.06 -2.34 0.99
N GLY A 4 -23.84 -2.52 1.51
CA GLY A 4 -23.11 -3.80 1.53
C GLY A 4 -22.53 -4.27 0.19
N ASP A 5 -22.62 -3.47 -0.86
CA ASP A 5 -22.16 -3.85 -2.20
C ASP A 5 -20.71 -3.37 -2.42
N ILE A 6 -19.76 -4.13 -1.87
CA ILE A 6 -18.32 -3.85 -2.00
C ILE A 6 -17.93 -3.72 -3.48
N ASP A 7 -18.58 -4.47 -4.38
CA ASP A 7 -18.33 -4.41 -5.82
C ASP A 7 -18.71 -3.05 -6.42
N LYS A 8 -19.89 -2.54 -6.08
CA LYS A 8 -20.28 -1.17 -6.49
C LYS A 8 -19.41 -0.09 -5.85
N THR A 9 -18.98 -0.28 -4.60
CA THR A 9 -18.03 0.64 -3.97
C THR A 9 -16.73 0.69 -4.75
N LEU A 10 -16.19 -0.46 -5.13
CA LEU A 10 -14.97 -0.56 -5.93
C LEU A 10 -15.15 0.07 -7.32
N GLU A 11 -16.30 -0.13 -7.97
CA GLU A 11 -16.60 0.50 -9.26
C GLU A 11 -16.61 2.04 -9.14
N HIS A 12 -17.36 2.58 -8.17
CA HIS A 12 -17.48 4.02 -8.00
C HIS A 12 -16.18 4.69 -7.56
N VAL A 13 -15.44 4.06 -6.64
CA VAL A 13 -14.16 4.61 -6.16
C VAL A 13 -13.08 4.53 -7.24
N SER A 14 -13.07 3.47 -8.06
CA SER A 14 -12.15 3.38 -9.20
C SER A 14 -12.41 4.51 -10.20
N ARG A 15 -13.69 4.78 -10.50
CA ARG A 15 -14.06 5.91 -11.35
C ARG A 15 -13.68 7.27 -10.75
N ALA A 16 -13.82 7.44 -9.43
CA ALA A 16 -13.41 8.67 -8.75
C ALA A 16 -11.88 8.88 -8.86
N ILE A 17 -11.09 7.82 -8.69
CA ILE A 17 -9.63 7.85 -8.85
C ILE A 17 -9.24 8.17 -10.31
N GLU A 18 -9.96 7.63 -11.29
CA GLU A 18 -9.71 7.94 -12.71
C GLU A 18 -10.00 9.40 -13.06
N LEU A 19 -11.03 9.99 -12.44
CA LEU A 19 -11.39 11.40 -12.64
C LEU A 19 -10.44 12.36 -11.92
N ASP A 20 -9.99 12.00 -10.72
CA ASP A 20 -9.09 12.81 -9.90
C ASP A 20 -8.10 11.92 -9.14
N LYS A 21 -6.88 11.87 -9.66
CA LYS A 21 -5.75 11.12 -9.08
C LYS A 21 -5.11 11.82 -7.88
N THR A 22 -5.57 13.02 -7.50
CA THR A 22 -5.09 13.76 -6.32
C THR A 22 -5.99 13.58 -5.09
N ASN A 23 -7.13 12.89 -5.25
CA ASN A 23 -8.07 12.64 -4.17
C ASN A 23 -7.57 11.52 -3.21
N SER A 24 -6.86 11.92 -2.16
CA SER A 24 -6.35 10.99 -1.13
C SER A 24 -7.47 10.13 -0.52
N GLY A 25 -8.64 10.71 -0.27
CA GLY A 25 -9.79 10.02 0.31
C GLY A 25 -10.33 8.88 -0.56
N ALA A 26 -10.29 9.05 -1.89
CA ALA A 26 -10.69 7.99 -2.82
C ALA A 26 -9.72 6.80 -2.76
N PHE A 27 -8.41 7.04 -2.71
CA PHE A 27 -7.42 5.97 -2.53
C PHE A 27 -7.58 5.24 -1.19
N LEU A 28 -7.82 5.97 -0.10
CA LEU A 28 -8.04 5.35 1.21
C LEU A 28 -9.29 4.47 1.22
N LEU A 29 -10.40 4.97 0.65
CA LEU A 29 -11.62 4.18 0.52
C LEU A 29 -11.42 2.94 -0.35
N ASN A 30 -10.68 3.07 -1.46
CA ASN A 30 -10.35 1.97 -2.34
C ASN A 30 -9.50 0.90 -1.62
N ALA A 31 -8.50 1.32 -0.85
CA ALA A 31 -7.66 0.42 -0.07
C ALA A 31 -8.49 -0.44 0.89
N TYR A 32 -9.40 0.17 1.64
CA TYR A 32 -10.28 -0.58 2.55
C TYR A 32 -11.25 -1.50 1.80
N ALA A 33 -11.92 -1.03 0.74
CA ALA A 33 -12.83 -1.86 -0.04
C ALA A 33 -12.12 -3.06 -0.68
N GLN A 34 -10.90 -2.86 -1.19
CA GLN A 34 -10.06 -3.93 -1.72
C GLN A 34 -9.66 -4.93 -0.63
N ARG A 35 -9.23 -4.45 0.54
CA ARG A 35 -8.86 -5.30 1.68
C ARG A 35 -10.04 -6.15 2.14
N ASP A 36 -11.21 -5.54 2.28
CA ASP A 36 -12.43 -6.19 2.76
C ASP A 36 -13.00 -7.19 1.73
N LYS A 37 -12.74 -6.97 0.43
CA LYS A 37 -13.00 -7.96 -0.64
C LYS A 37 -11.96 -9.09 -0.72
N GLY A 38 -10.85 -9.00 0.02
CA GLY A 38 -9.74 -9.94 -0.06
C GLY A 38 -8.75 -9.67 -1.20
N LEU A 39 -8.86 -8.55 -1.92
CA LEU A 39 -7.90 -8.07 -2.92
C LEU A 39 -6.67 -7.43 -2.24
N TRP A 40 -6.07 -8.15 -1.30
CA TRP A 40 -5.10 -7.61 -0.32
C TRP A 40 -3.84 -7.01 -0.96
N VAL A 41 -3.30 -7.62 -2.03
CA VAL A 41 -2.14 -7.05 -2.73
C VAL A 41 -2.46 -5.68 -3.30
N ARG A 42 -3.63 -5.52 -3.95
CA ARG A 42 -4.05 -4.22 -4.48
C ARG A 42 -4.27 -3.18 -3.38
N SER A 43 -4.82 -3.59 -2.24
CA SER A 43 -5.02 -2.67 -1.11
C SER A 43 -3.71 -2.07 -0.60
N ILE A 44 -2.61 -2.82 -0.62
CA ILE A 44 -1.28 -2.30 -0.25
C ILE A 44 -0.91 -1.09 -1.12
N TYR A 45 -1.09 -1.19 -2.44
CA TYR A 45 -0.80 -0.11 -3.36
C TYR A 45 -1.74 1.09 -3.20
N SER A 46 -3.02 0.84 -2.96
CA SER A 46 -3.99 1.91 -2.67
C SER A 46 -3.66 2.63 -1.36
N PHE A 47 -3.19 1.92 -0.33
CA PHE A 47 -2.68 2.55 0.89
C PHE A 47 -1.45 3.42 0.62
N GLN A 48 -0.49 2.92 -0.15
CA GLN A 48 0.71 3.69 -0.50
C GLN A 48 0.38 4.96 -1.29
N LEU A 49 -0.56 4.90 -2.25
CA LEU A 49 -1.02 6.09 -2.97
C LEU A 49 -1.76 7.08 -2.08
N PHE A 50 -2.57 6.59 -1.14
CA PHE A 50 -3.15 7.46 -0.11
C PHE A 50 -2.08 8.17 0.72
N LEU A 51 -1.08 7.42 1.20
CA LEU A 51 0.01 7.96 2.02
C LEU A 51 0.96 8.89 1.25
N LEU A 52 1.04 8.75 -0.08
CA LEU A 52 1.74 9.71 -0.95
C LEU A 52 1.00 11.05 -1.08
N LEU A 53 -0.32 11.03 -1.05
CA LEU A 53 -1.13 12.25 -1.15
C LEU A 53 -1.39 12.88 0.22
N GLU A 54 -1.32 12.07 1.28
CA GLU A 54 -1.53 12.50 2.66
C GLU A 54 -0.59 11.74 3.60
N PRO A 55 0.67 12.18 3.72
CA PRO A 55 1.70 11.46 4.51
C PRO A 55 1.52 11.63 6.02
N ASP A 56 0.97 12.78 6.45
CA ASP A 56 0.91 13.16 7.87
C ASP A 56 -0.49 13.55 8.34
N SER A 57 -1.23 12.56 8.84
CA SER A 57 -2.50 12.78 9.52
C SER A 57 -2.84 11.61 10.45
N LYS A 58 -3.86 11.78 11.31
CA LYS A 58 -4.39 10.68 12.15
C LYS A 58 -4.81 9.49 11.29
N ARG A 59 -5.45 9.73 10.13
CA ARG A 59 -5.87 8.64 9.24
C ARG A 59 -4.71 8.06 8.45
N SER A 60 -3.63 8.80 8.20
CA SER A 60 -2.38 8.28 7.64
C SER A 60 -1.72 7.28 8.58
N LYS A 61 -1.62 7.59 9.87
CA LYS A 61 -1.11 6.65 10.88
C LYS A 61 -1.93 5.35 10.92
N ASN A 62 -3.25 5.47 10.90
CA ASN A 62 -4.17 4.32 10.89
C ASN A 62 -4.06 3.50 9.59
N ALA A 63 -3.98 4.16 8.43
CA ALA A 63 -3.79 3.50 7.16
C ALA A 63 -2.46 2.75 7.10
N PHE A 64 -1.39 3.33 7.64
CA PHE A 64 -0.08 2.69 7.70
C PHE A 64 -0.11 1.43 8.59
N GLU A 65 -0.75 1.49 9.76
CA GLU A 65 -0.97 0.31 10.61
C GLU A 65 -1.69 -0.81 9.85
N GLU A 66 -2.82 -0.50 9.19
CA GLU A 66 -3.54 -1.50 8.39
C GLU A 66 -2.73 -2.03 7.21
N MET A 67 -1.91 -1.18 6.59
CA MET A 67 -1.01 -1.59 5.51
C MET A 67 0.04 -2.58 6.04
N LEU A 68 0.67 -2.34 7.20
CA LEU A 68 1.61 -3.28 7.81
C LEU A 68 0.97 -4.62 8.16
N GLN A 69 -0.28 -4.62 8.65
CA GLN A 69 -1.04 -5.84 8.88
C GLN A 69 -1.32 -6.59 7.57
N THR A 70 -1.67 -5.86 6.52
CA THR A 70 -1.92 -6.42 5.18
C THR A 70 -0.65 -6.99 4.53
N MET A 71 0.51 -6.38 4.81
CA MET A 71 1.84 -6.86 4.41
C MET A 71 2.35 -8.03 5.28
N LEU A 72 1.61 -8.45 6.31
CA LEU A 72 2.04 -9.44 7.30
C LEU A 72 3.30 -9.05 8.10
N VAL A 73 3.66 -7.75 8.11
CA VAL A 73 4.75 -7.20 8.91
C VAL A 73 4.34 -7.13 10.38
N LYS A 74 3.07 -6.78 10.64
CA LYS A 74 2.46 -6.82 11.97
C LYS A 74 1.34 -7.85 12.01
N PRO A 75 1.11 -8.51 13.17
CA PRO A 75 -0.05 -9.36 13.34
C PRO A 75 -1.33 -8.53 13.26
N VAL A 76 -2.40 -9.17 12.80
CA VAL A 76 -3.74 -8.59 12.88
C VAL A 76 -4.14 -8.45 14.34
N THR A 77 -4.65 -7.29 14.73
CA THR A 77 -5.12 -7.02 16.09
C THR A 77 -6.61 -7.35 16.26
N GLU A 78 -7.00 -7.83 17.44
CA GLU A 78 -8.42 -8.12 17.76
C GLU A 78 -9.31 -6.88 17.63
N LYS A 79 -8.78 -5.71 18.02
CA LYS A 79 -9.45 -4.43 17.80
C LYS A 79 -9.06 -3.91 16.42
N PRO A 80 -10.03 -3.69 15.51
CA PRO A 80 -9.76 -3.08 14.22
C PRO A 80 -9.19 -1.68 14.40
N VAL A 81 -8.30 -1.29 13.48
CA VAL A 81 -7.82 0.09 13.39
C VAL A 81 -9.00 1.03 13.16
N GLU A 82 -8.98 2.20 13.79
CA GLU A 82 -10.07 3.17 13.70
C GLU A 82 -10.18 3.74 12.28
N ARG A 83 -11.17 3.26 11.52
CA ARG A 83 -11.55 3.79 10.21
C ARG A 83 -12.52 4.97 10.34
N SER A 84 -12.62 5.81 9.31
CA SER A 84 -13.54 6.96 9.27
C SER A 84 -15.01 6.54 9.39
N PHE A 85 -15.87 7.47 9.78
CA PHE A 85 -17.31 7.24 9.92
C PHE A 85 -17.95 6.63 8.67
N ILE A 86 -17.59 7.11 7.47
CA ILE A 86 -18.13 6.59 6.20
C ILE A 86 -17.76 5.10 6.04
N GLN A 87 -16.54 4.71 6.42
CA GLN A 87 -16.10 3.31 6.35
C GLN A 87 -16.76 2.45 7.43
N GLN A 88 -16.95 2.98 8.63
CA GLN A 88 -17.74 2.29 9.66
C GLN A 88 -19.18 2.04 9.19
N GLN A 89 -19.79 2.99 8.47
CA GLN A 89 -21.12 2.80 7.87
C GLN A 89 -21.13 1.72 6.78
N LEU A 90 -20.03 1.53 6.04
CA LEU A 90 -19.89 0.45 5.06
C LEU A 90 -19.84 -0.92 5.76
N LEU A 91 -19.14 -1.01 6.89
CA LEU A 91 -18.92 -2.26 7.63
C LEU A 91 -20.13 -2.70 8.49
N ARG A 92 -21.05 -1.81 8.84
CA ARG A 92 -22.19 -2.08 9.75
C ARG A 92 -23.10 -3.24 9.37
N ASN A 93 -23.05 -3.75 8.14
CA ASN A 93 -23.86 -4.91 7.71
C ASN A 93 -23.01 -6.11 7.25
N MET A 94 -21.69 -6.07 7.47
CA MET A 94 -20.85 -7.25 7.28
C MET A 94 -21.05 -8.20 8.48
N PRO A 95 -21.13 -9.52 8.28
CA PRO A 95 -21.23 -10.46 9.39
C PRO A 95 -20.04 -10.28 10.33
N GLU A 96 -20.28 -10.20 11.65
CA GLU A 96 -19.26 -10.05 12.69
C GLU A 96 -18.15 -11.13 12.62
N ASN A 97 -18.43 -12.25 11.94
CA ASN A 97 -17.51 -13.35 11.66
C ASN A 97 -16.60 -13.16 10.45
N SER A 98 -16.41 -11.95 9.92
CA SER A 98 -15.26 -11.67 9.05
C SER A 98 -13.97 -11.65 9.88
N VAL A 99 -13.63 -12.78 10.49
CA VAL A 99 -12.32 -13.04 11.07
C VAL A 99 -11.33 -12.75 9.96
N GLN A 100 -10.48 -11.74 10.14
CA GLN A 100 -9.33 -11.55 9.27
C GLN A 100 -8.55 -12.87 9.34
N GLN A 101 -8.68 -13.67 8.28
CA GLN A 101 -8.00 -14.96 8.20
C GLN A 101 -6.50 -14.71 8.34
N GLU A 102 -5.83 -15.46 9.22
CA GLU A 102 -4.37 -15.33 9.41
C GLU A 102 -3.60 -15.49 8.09
N MET A 103 -4.18 -16.24 7.14
CA MET A 103 -3.68 -16.37 5.78
C MET A 103 -4.62 -15.65 4.81
N PRO A 104 -4.14 -14.66 4.05
CA PRO A 104 -4.96 -13.99 3.04
C PRO A 104 -5.21 -14.90 1.83
N PRO A 105 -6.24 -14.64 1.00
CA PRO A 105 -6.51 -15.43 -0.20
C PRO A 105 -5.33 -15.46 -1.16
N LEU A 106 -4.98 -16.66 -1.65
CA LEU A 106 -3.82 -16.91 -2.50
C LEU A 106 -4.15 -17.21 -3.97
N SER A 107 -5.44 -17.24 -4.35
CA SER A 107 -5.83 -17.46 -5.76
C SER A 107 -5.36 -16.30 -6.64
N THR A 108 -5.13 -16.57 -7.91
CA THR A 108 -4.85 -15.52 -8.91
C THR A 108 -6.12 -14.71 -9.18
N GLU A 109 -6.04 -13.39 -9.14
CA GLU A 109 -7.15 -12.48 -9.48
C GLU A 109 -6.65 -11.44 -10.47
N GLU A 110 -7.37 -11.26 -11.58
CA GLU A 110 -7.04 -10.25 -12.60
C GLU A 110 -5.56 -10.29 -13.06
N GLY A 111 -5.03 -11.50 -13.19
CA GLY A 111 -3.65 -11.75 -13.60
C GLY A 111 -2.59 -11.55 -12.53
N LEU A 112 -2.97 -11.22 -11.29
CA LEU A 112 -2.06 -11.07 -10.15
C LEU A 112 -1.99 -12.37 -9.35
N ASN A 113 -0.84 -13.05 -9.37
CA ASN A 113 -0.65 -14.29 -8.61
C ASN A 113 -0.25 -14.00 -7.15
N ARG A 114 -1.28 -13.87 -6.29
CA ARG A 114 -1.13 -13.54 -4.86
C ARG A 114 -0.27 -14.53 -4.08
N LYS A 115 -0.15 -15.79 -4.53
CA LYS A 115 0.73 -16.79 -3.92
C LYS A 115 2.21 -16.44 -4.05
N ILE A 116 2.62 -15.87 -5.19
CA ILE A 116 4.02 -15.44 -5.40
C ILE A 116 4.36 -14.31 -4.42
N ILE A 117 3.45 -13.35 -4.26
CA ILE A 117 3.63 -12.23 -3.33
C ILE A 117 3.68 -12.71 -1.88
N TYR A 118 2.75 -13.57 -1.48
CA TYR A 118 2.76 -14.17 -0.15
C TYR A 118 4.08 -14.89 0.16
N ASN A 119 4.58 -15.69 -0.78
CA ASN A 119 5.86 -16.40 -0.62
C ASN A 119 7.04 -15.42 -0.52
N ALA A 120 7.05 -14.33 -1.28
CA ALA A 120 8.10 -13.30 -1.21
C ALA A 120 8.12 -12.61 0.16
N ILE A 121 6.94 -12.29 0.70
CA ILE A 121 6.81 -11.72 2.05
C ILE A 121 7.35 -12.69 3.09
N LYS A 122 6.90 -13.96 3.06
CA LYS A 122 7.35 -14.97 4.03
C LYS A 122 8.85 -15.20 3.97
N PHE A 123 9.42 -15.33 2.77
CA PHE A 123 10.85 -15.47 2.57
C PHE A 123 11.65 -14.29 3.13
N SER A 124 11.19 -13.05 2.88
CA SER A 124 11.82 -11.84 3.41
C SER A 124 11.77 -11.81 4.94
N MET A 125 10.60 -12.04 5.52
CA MET A 125 10.40 -12.10 6.98
C MET A 125 11.27 -13.17 7.65
N ASP A 126 11.33 -14.39 7.09
CA ASP A 126 12.12 -15.48 7.66
C ASP A 126 13.63 -15.19 7.55
N SER A 127 14.06 -14.56 6.45
CA SER A 127 15.46 -14.13 6.29
C SER A 127 15.85 -13.05 7.31
N LEU A 128 14.97 -12.08 7.56
CA LEU A 128 15.19 -11.02 8.54
C LEU A 128 15.26 -11.57 9.97
N LYS A 129 14.38 -12.52 10.31
CA LYS A 129 14.42 -13.24 11.60
C LYS A 129 15.71 -14.02 11.78
N ALA A 130 16.15 -14.76 10.76
CA ALA A 130 17.42 -15.49 10.79
C ALA A 130 18.62 -14.56 11.01
N ALA A 131 18.57 -13.34 10.44
CA ALA A 131 19.57 -12.30 10.62
C ALA A 131 19.42 -11.48 11.92
N LYS A 132 18.40 -11.75 12.76
CA LYS A 132 18.05 -10.97 13.96
C LYS A 132 17.81 -9.47 13.68
N LYS A 133 17.25 -9.17 12.51
CA LYS A 133 16.89 -7.81 12.07
C LYS A 133 15.38 -7.57 12.06
N ASP A 134 14.60 -8.47 12.68
CA ASP A 134 13.14 -8.45 12.71
C ASP A 134 12.56 -7.54 13.80
N THR A 135 13.39 -6.98 14.67
CA THR A 135 12.97 -6.09 15.76
C THR A 135 12.75 -4.64 15.29
N ASP A 136 13.42 -4.21 14.22
CA ASP A 136 13.25 -2.90 13.62
C ASP A 136 12.10 -2.95 12.60
N VAL A 137 10.92 -2.50 13.04
CA VAL A 137 9.69 -2.56 12.23
C VAL A 137 9.80 -1.69 10.97
N TYR A 138 10.51 -0.56 11.03
CA TYR A 138 10.73 0.27 9.85
C TYR A 138 11.57 -0.49 8.82
N PHE A 139 12.69 -1.08 9.24
CA PHE A 139 13.55 -1.87 8.37
C PHE A 139 12.82 -3.09 7.78
N VAL A 140 12.05 -3.80 8.60
CA VAL A 140 11.21 -4.92 8.13
C VAL A 140 10.21 -4.45 7.09
N PHE A 141 9.54 -3.32 7.32
CA PHE A 141 8.62 -2.72 6.35
C PHE A 141 9.32 -2.43 5.02
N THR A 142 10.50 -1.79 5.03
CA THR A 142 11.21 -1.44 3.79
C THR A 142 11.61 -2.67 2.99
N GLU A 143 12.11 -3.71 3.67
CA GLU A 143 12.56 -4.94 3.01
C GLU A 143 11.38 -5.80 2.50
N VAL A 144 10.28 -5.85 3.25
CA VAL A 144 9.06 -6.54 2.81
C VAL A 144 8.42 -5.80 1.64
N ASN A 145 8.33 -4.47 1.70
CA ASN A 145 7.80 -3.67 0.59
C ASN A 145 8.62 -3.86 -0.69
N LYS A 146 9.96 -3.87 -0.57
CA LYS A 146 10.87 -4.15 -1.70
C LYS A 146 10.64 -5.55 -2.26
N ALA A 147 10.52 -6.56 -1.40
CA ALA A 147 10.25 -7.94 -1.83
C ALA A 147 8.92 -8.08 -2.59
N ILE A 148 7.86 -7.41 -2.15
CA ILE A 148 6.55 -7.40 -2.84
C ILE A 148 6.69 -6.82 -4.26
N LEU A 149 7.33 -5.67 -4.40
CA LEU A 149 7.53 -5.00 -5.69
C LEU A 149 8.37 -5.86 -6.64
N SER A 150 9.50 -6.40 -6.16
CA SER A 150 10.37 -7.27 -6.96
C SER A 150 9.74 -8.60 -7.34
N ALA A 151 8.77 -9.10 -6.55
CA ALA A 151 8.06 -10.32 -6.88
C ALA A 151 7.14 -10.13 -8.10
N LEU A 152 6.48 -8.98 -8.22
CA LEU A 152 5.65 -8.63 -9.38
C LEU A 152 6.47 -8.41 -10.66
N GLU A 153 7.72 -7.96 -10.57
CA GLU A 153 8.61 -7.86 -11.73
C GLU A 153 8.86 -9.19 -12.41
N LYS A 154 8.89 -10.26 -11.61
CA LYS A 154 9.13 -11.63 -12.08
C LYS A 154 7.87 -12.28 -12.65
N GLU A 155 6.70 -11.66 -12.51
CA GLU A 155 5.48 -12.15 -13.14
C GLU A 155 5.46 -11.82 -14.65
N SER A 156 5.71 -12.84 -15.47
CA SER A 156 5.80 -12.74 -16.93
C SER A 156 4.58 -13.29 -17.70
N GLY A 157 3.56 -13.81 -17.00
CA GLY A 157 2.61 -14.76 -17.62
C GLY A 157 1.13 -14.38 -17.74
N ALA A 158 0.67 -13.23 -17.24
CA ALA A 158 -0.75 -12.88 -17.28
C ALA A 158 -1.05 -11.71 -18.24
N LEU A 159 -2.27 -11.67 -18.78
CA LEU A 159 -2.83 -10.48 -19.44
C LEU A 159 -2.89 -9.33 -18.43
N LYS A 160 -1.80 -8.55 -18.39
CA LYS A 160 -1.64 -7.36 -17.54
C LYS A 160 -2.57 -6.25 -18.02
N SER A 161 -3.82 -6.33 -17.62
CA SER A 161 -4.89 -5.40 -18.01
C SER A 161 -5.54 -4.76 -16.77
N GLY A 162 -6.11 -3.57 -16.94
CA GLY A 162 -6.70 -2.80 -15.86
C GLY A 162 -5.73 -1.86 -15.14
N SER A 163 -6.29 -0.91 -14.38
CA SER A 163 -5.58 0.23 -13.79
C SER A 163 -4.44 -0.17 -12.84
N PHE A 164 -4.51 -1.35 -12.24
CA PHE A 164 -3.42 -1.88 -11.43
C PHE A 164 -2.14 -2.06 -12.26
N TRP A 165 -2.24 -2.74 -13.41
CA TRP A 165 -1.11 -3.07 -14.24
C TRP A 165 -0.66 -1.93 -15.15
N THR A 166 -1.58 -1.02 -15.52
CA THR A 166 -1.27 0.09 -16.43
C THR A 166 -0.89 1.38 -15.72
N PHE A 167 -1.17 1.50 -14.41
CA PHE A 167 -0.87 2.72 -13.64
C PHE A 167 -0.18 2.43 -12.31
N HIS A 168 -0.82 1.69 -11.39
CA HIS A 168 -0.31 1.52 -10.03
C HIS A 168 1.07 0.85 -10.02
N TYR A 169 1.17 -0.35 -10.58
CA TYR A 169 2.40 -1.12 -10.58
C TYR A 169 3.55 -0.42 -11.35
N PRO A 170 3.34 0.11 -12.57
CA PRO A 170 4.39 0.87 -13.26
C PRO A 170 4.93 2.06 -12.47
N PHE A 171 4.06 2.79 -11.76
CA PHE A 171 4.45 3.90 -10.89
C PHE A 171 5.34 3.43 -9.72
N PHE A 172 4.94 2.39 -8.98
CA PHE A 172 5.80 1.90 -7.89
C PHE A 172 7.06 1.19 -8.40
N LYS A 173 7.02 0.63 -9.60
CA LYS A 173 8.20 0.11 -10.29
C LYS A 173 9.19 1.23 -10.62
N SER A 174 8.74 2.42 -11.05
CA SER A 174 9.66 3.54 -11.29
C SER A 174 10.29 4.02 -9.98
N ILE A 175 9.53 4.06 -8.87
CA ILE A 175 10.09 4.36 -7.54
C ILE A 175 11.20 3.35 -7.19
N LEU A 176 10.92 2.05 -7.31
CA LEU A 176 11.87 0.98 -6.98
C LEU A 176 13.18 1.08 -7.77
N ASN A 177 13.08 1.46 -9.04
CA ASN A 177 14.23 1.57 -9.94
C ASN A 177 14.92 2.95 -9.91
N SER A 178 14.37 3.90 -9.16
CA SER A 178 14.95 5.24 -8.95
C SER A 178 15.84 5.29 -7.71
N ASN A 179 16.58 6.38 -7.55
CA ASN A 179 17.30 6.69 -6.32
C ASN A 179 16.38 7.17 -5.18
N HIS A 180 15.06 7.22 -5.39
CA HIS A 180 14.10 7.75 -4.43
C HIS A 180 13.43 6.69 -3.56
N TYR A 181 13.75 5.40 -3.71
CA TYR A 181 13.04 4.33 -2.98
C TYR A 181 13.08 4.52 -1.45
N ASP A 182 14.25 4.87 -0.91
CA ASP A 182 14.40 5.07 0.53
C ASP A 182 13.66 6.32 0.99
N THR A 183 13.74 7.43 0.23
CA THR A 183 12.98 8.66 0.48
C THR A 183 11.47 8.43 0.43
N PHE A 184 11.00 7.62 -0.52
CA PHE A 184 9.60 7.20 -0.62
C PHE A 184 9.15 6.46 0.64
N CYS A 185 9.93 5.47 1.10
CA CYS A 185 9.60 4.71 2.30
C CYS A 185 9.53 5.60 3.55
N ARG A 186 10.46 6.56 3.67
CA ARG A 186 10.41 7.61 4.71
C ARG A 186 9.14 8.44 4.60
N TYR A 187 8.83 8.92 3.39
CA TYR A 187 7.69 9.81 3.13
C TYR A 187 6.35 9.19 3.52
N ILE A 188 6.05 7.99 3.04
CA ILE A 188 4.76 7.35 3.31
C ILE A 188 4.59 6.90 4.76
N SER A 189 5.66 6.99 5.56
CA SER A 189 5.68 6.52 6.95
C SER A 189 5.86 7.63 7.99
N VAL A 190 5.87 8.91 7.58
CA VAL A 190 6.07 10.07 8.46
C VAL A 190 5.08 10.09 9.63
N SER A 191 3.79 9.82 9.41
CA SER A 191 2.78 9.78 10.47
C SER A 191 2.92 8.60 11.44
N TYR A 192 3.72 7.59 11.10
CA TYR A 192 3.80 6.33 11.82
C TYR A 192 5.12 6.14 12.57
N PHE A 193 6.27 6.44 11.94
CA PHE A 193 7.60 6.35 12.55
C PHE A 193 8.19 7.73 12.85
N PRO A 194 8.50 8.07 14.11
CA PRO A 194 9.16 9.32 14.45
C PRO A 194 10.50 9.51 13.72
N GLU A 195 11.27 8.43 13.52
CA GLU A 195 12.54 8.53 12.78
C GLU A 195 12.36 8.91 11.30
N SER A 196 11.19 8.65 10.72
CA SER A 196 10.89 9.09 9.35
C SER A 196 10.65 10.59 9.29
N LEU A 197 9.92 11.15 10.28
CA LEU A 197 9.75 12.60 10.40
C LEU A 197 11.10 13.30 10.64
N GLU A 198 11.92 12.78 11.57
CA GLU A 198 13.25 13.32 11.86
C GLU A 198 14.16 13.27 10.61
N TRP A 199 14.11 12.18 9.85
CA TRP A 199 14.85 12.10 8.59
C TRP A 199 14.38 13.18 7.60
N TRP A 200 13.07 13.41 7.47
CA TRP A 200 12.51 14.44 6.58
C TRP A 200 12.94 15.85 6.96
N GLU A 201 12.96 16.17 8.25
CA GLU A 201 13.38 17.49 8.75
C GLU A 201 14.86 17.77 8.46
N ASN A 202 15.69 16.72 8.43
CA ASN A 202 17.14 16.81 8.26
C ASN A 202 17.62 16.60 6.81
N ASN A 203 16.80 16.06 5.91
CA ASN A 203 17.18 15.72 4.52
C ASN A 203 16.31 16.46 3.49
N LYS A 204 16.10 17.78 3.70
CA LYS A 204 15.20 18.62 2.89
C LYS A 204 15.46 18.56 1.38
N THR A 205 16.72 18.50 0.97
CA THR A 205 17.07 18.41 -0.46
C THR A 205 16.57 17.10 -1.09
N ASP A 206 16.77 15.96 -0.44
CA ASP A 206 16.32 14.66 -0.96
C ASP A 206 14.79 14.57 -0.95
N ALA A 207 14.19 15.15 0.07
CA ALA A 207 12.76 15.36 0.22
C ALA A 207 12.14 16.17 -0.94
N GLU A 208 12.69 17.35 -1.22
CA GLU A 208 12.29 18.22 -2.33
C GLU A 208 12.50 17.53 -3.69
N ASN A 209 13.63 16.85 -3.88
CA ASN A 209 13.91 16.09 -5.09
C ASN A 209 12.87 14.99 -5.33
N PHE A 210 12.49 14.26 -4.28
CA PHE A 210 11.46 13.23 -4.38
C PHE A 210 10.08 13.82 -4.70
N ILE A 211 9.69 14.93 -4.06
CA ILE A 211 8.42 15.61 -4.35
C ILE A 211 8.39 16.09 -5.81
N ASN A 212 9.47 16.73 -6.26
CA ASN A 212 9.59 17.19 -7.65
C ASN A 212 9.48 16.01 -8.65
N TRP A 213 10.16 14.89 -8.36
CA TRP A 213 10.07 13.67 -9.16
C TRP A 213 8.66 13.05 -9.14
N PHE A 214 7.98 13.08 -7.99
CA PHE A 214 6.63 12.54 -7.84
C PHE A 214 5.60 13.35 -8.63
N GLU A 215 5.71 14.67 -8.60
CA GLU A 215 4.79 15.58 -9.29
C GLU A 215 5.04 15.67 -10.80
N ASN A 216 6.32 15.67 -11.22
CA ASN A 216 6.70 15.97 -12.60
C ASN A 216 7.27 14.77 -13.36
N GLY A 217 7.56 13.65 -12.68
CA GLY A 217 8.31 12.52 -13.23
C GLY A 217 9.82 12.78 -13.24
N GLU A 218 10.58 11.90 -13.89
CA GLU A 218 11.98 12.18 -14.20
C GLU A 218 12.03 13.41 -15.12
N ASP A 219 12.77 14.44 -14.72
CA ASP A 219 13.09 15.56 -15.59
C ASP A 219 13.87 14.95 -16.77
N ASN A 220 13.19 14.70 -17.89
CA ASN A 220 13.82 14.26 -19.12
C ASN A 220 14.71 15.42 -19.56
N GLY A 221 15.95 15.40 -19.07
CA GLY A 221 16.95 16.40 -19.37
C GLY A 221 16.93 16.69 -20.86
N LYS A 222 16.39 17.87 -21.19
CA LYS A 222 16.68 18.48 -22.48
C LYS A 222 18.16 18.81 -22.45
N ASN A 223 18.97 17.88 -22.96
CA ASN A 223 20.24 18.17 -23.60
C ASN A 223 20.07 17.92 -25.09
#